data_AF-A0A9P4M5Y2-F1
#
_entry.id   AF-A0A9P4M5Y2-F1
#
_cell.length_a   1.000
_cell.length_b   1.000
_cell.length_c   1.000
_cell.angle_alpha   90.00
_cell.angle_beta   90.00
_cell.angle_gamma   90.00
#
_symmetry.space_group_name_H-M   'P 1'
#
loop_
_entity.id
_entity.type
_entity.pdbx_description
1 polymer ?
#
loop_
_entity_poly.entity_id
_entity_poly.type
_entity_poly.pdbx_seq_one_letter_code
_entity_poly.pdbx_strand_id
1 'polypeptide(L)'
;NPQHQSPLFNKLPGELRNEIFKWMLVPYDDPDPEKHYSEDSYWYRPGFEASKKVECALLQTCKLIYCESRRAVMREAEHPFWFGASRGPPGRAGTADCIRFFTRGLSNENVEDLTSVHFFTQMYWIEDGSNLAKIFRLRNFRPKRLTITFRYSDWWYWESNEDLRMSEEWLARFDGPPGLKELCVEYETLAWKKSQLDAIVARNKDWKLAVQDGNHLSAADTKLEEWKWNGPSKLAGQTWGHHGDSDTVEYVVVVDRW
;
A
#
# COMPACT_ATOMS: atom_id res chain seq x y z
N ASN A 1 34.72 -17.26 4.43
CA ASN A 1 34.77 -17.91 3.11
C ASN A 1 34.27 -16.90 2.07
N PRO A 2 35.18 -16.24 1.35
CA PRO A 2 34.85 -15.17 0.39
C PRO A 2 34.25 -15.66 -0.95
N GLN A 3 34.10 -16.98 -1.16
CA GLN A 3 33.38 -17.56 -2.31
C GLN A 3 33.94 -17.17 -3.71
N HIS A 4 35.26 -16.94 -3.85
CA HIS A 4 35.91 -16.51 -5.10
C HIS A 4 35.76 -17.48 -6.29
N GLN A 5 35.33 -18.73 -6.06
CA GLN A 5 34.99 -19.66 -7.13
C GLN A 5 33.67 -19.32 -7.83
N SER A 6 32.81 -18.50 -7.21
CA SER A 6 31.57 -18.02 -7.81
C SER A 6 31.83 -16.77 -8.67
N PRO A 7 31.41 -16.74 -9.94
CA PRO A 7 31.47 -15.53 -10.77
C PRO A 7 30.75 -14.34 -10.14
N LEU A 8 29.68 -14.60 -9.36
CA LEU A 8 28.94 -13.56 -8.64
C LEU A 8 29.86 -12.77 -7.70
N PHE A 9 30.72 -13.45 -6.95
CA PHE A 9 31.60 -12.83 -5.95
C PHE A 9 32.99 -12.47 -6.49
N ASN A 10 33.42 -13.09 -7.57
CA ASN A 10 34.75 -12.87 -8.14
C ASN A 10 34.77 -11.88 -9.32
N LYS A 11 33.65 -11.74 -10.04
CA LYS A 11 33.57 -10.82 -11.19
C LYS A 11 32.74 -9.57 -10.92
N LEU A 12 31.70 -9.67 -10.08
CA LEU A 12 30.82 -8.52 -9.83
C LEU A 12 31.25 -7.78 -8.56
N PRO A 13 31.32 -6.44 -8.60
CA PRO A 13 31.51 -5.61 -7.41
C PRO A 13 30.24 -5.64 -6.54
N GLY A 14 30.36 -5.21 -5.28
CA GLY A 14 29.28 -5.31 -4.29
C GLY A 14 28.03 -4.52 -4.67
N GLU A 15 28.20 -3.39 -5.34
CA GLU A 15 27.13 -2.52 -5.81
C GLU A 15 26.23 -3.24 -6.82
N LEU A 16 26.82 -3.90 -7.83
CA LEU A 16 26.05 -4.67 -8.80
C LEU A 16 25.39 -5.89 -8.17
N ARG A 17 26.04 -6.53 -7.18
CA ARG A 17 25.41 -7.62 -6.43
C ARG A 17 24.19 -7.13 -5.65
N ASN A 18 24.28 -5.97 -5.00
CA ASN A 18 23.17 -5.39 -4.25
C ASN A 18 21.97 -5.08 -5.16
N GLU A 19 22.20 -4.53 -6.36
CA GLU A 19 21.14 -4.33 -7.34
C GLU A 19 20.51 -5.65 -7.78
N ILE A 20 21.31 -6.68 -8.07
CA ILE A 20 20.78 -8.01 -8.38
C ILE A 20 19.92 -8.55 -7.23
N PHE A 21 20.44 -8.49 -6.01
CA PHE A 21 19.72 -8.97 -4.82
C PHE A 21 18.43 -8.20 -4.57
N LYS A 22 18.44 -6.89 -4.81
CA LYS A 22 17.26 -6.04 -4.74
C LYS A 22 16.17 -6.60 -5.65
N TRP A 23 16.44 -6.71 -6.95
CA TRP A 23 15.47 -7.22 -7.92
C TRP A 23 15.00 -8.64 -7.62
N MET A 24 15.90 -9.51 -7.14
CA MET A 24 15.55 -10.90 -6.80
C MET A 24 14.70 -11.03 -5.53
N LEU A 25 14.73 -10.04 -4.63
CA LEU A 25 14.06 -10.08 -3.33
C LEU A 25 12.87 -9.11 -3.22
N VAL A 26 12.55 -8.38 -4.29
CA VAL A 26 11.31 -7.60 -4.40
C VAL A 26 10.12 -8.58 -4.32
N PRO A 27 9.13 -8.33 -3.45
CA PRO A 27 7.92 -9.13 -3.45
C PRO A 27 7.13 -8.98 -4.76
N TYR A 28 6.53 -10.07 -5.20
CA TYR A 28 5.66 -10.11 -6.38
C TYR A 28 4.40 -10.92 -6.09
N ASP A 29 3.40 -10.83 -6.96
CA ASP A 29 2.18 -11.63 -6.83
C ASP A 29 2.51 -13.11 -7.04
N ASP A 30 2.09 -13.97 -6.10
CA ASP A 30 2.37 -15.40 -6.16
C ASP A 30 1.74 -16.01 -7.41
N PRO A 31 2.53 -16.67 -8.29
CA PRO A 31 2.04 -17.20 -9.56
C PRO A 31 1.20 -18.48 -9.41
N ASP A 32 1.12 -19.05 -8.20
CA ASP A 32 0.22 -20.16 -7.92
C ASP A 32 -1.25 -19.69 -8.01
N PRO A 33 -2.07 -20.24 -8.92
CA PRO A 33 -3.46 -19.84 -9.08
C PRO A 33 -4.29 -19.95 -7.79
N GLU A 34 -3.93 -20.86 -6.87
CA GLU A 34 -4.62 -21.00 -5.57
C GLU A 34 -4.34 -19.84 -4.60
N LYS A 35 -3.36 -18.99 -4.93
CA LYS A 35 -3.00 -17.77 -4.17
C LYS A 35 -3.57 -16.51 -4.78
N HIS A 36 -4.11 -16.60 -6.00
CA HIS A 36 -4.78 -15.50 -6.66
C HIS A 36 -6.08 -15.18 -5.93
N TYR A 37 -6.36 -13.89 -5.81
CA TYR A 37 -7.63 -13.44 -5.27
C TYR A 37 -8.72 -13.61 -6.32
N SER A 38 -9.94 -13.88 -5.86
CA SER A 38 -11.11 -13.81 -6.73
C SER A 38 -11.23 -12.40 -7.30
N GLU A 39 -11.44 -12.28 -8.60
CA GLU A 39 -11.57 -10.97 -9.27
C GLU A 39 -12.69 -10.15 -8.63
N ASP A 40 -13.80 -10.78 -8.26
CA ASP A 40 -14.92 -10.13 -7.59
C ASP A 40 -14.65 -9.76 -6.12
N SER A 41 -13.51 -10.09 -5.54
CA SER A 41 -13.22 -9.73 -4.15
C SER A 41 -12.98 -8.22 -4.01
N TYR A 42 -13.30 -7.66 -2.83
CA TYR A 42 -13.07 -6.23 -2.59
C TYR A 42 -11.60 -5.80 -2.70
N TRP A 43 -10.65 -6.73 -2.58
CA TRP A 43 -9.21 -6.46 -2.54
C TRP A 43 -8.47 -6.86 -3.81
N TYR A 44 -9.16 -7.41 -4.81
CA TYR A 44 -8.58 -7.61 -6.12
C TYR A 44 -8.45 -6.25 -6.83
N ARG A 45 -7.24 -5.95 -7.30
CA ARG A 45 -6.93 -4.77 -8.12
C ARG A 45 -5.56 -4.95 -8.77
N PRO A 46 -5.23 -4.19 -9.82
CA PRO A 46 -3.90 -4.20 -10.42
C PRO A 46 -2.80 -3.98 -9.38
N GLY A 47 -1.80 -4.86 -9.39
CA GLY A 47 -0.71 -4.87 -8.42
C GLY A 47 -1.04 -5.52 -7.07
N PHE A 48 -2.26 -6.01 -6.87
CA PHE A 48 -2.69 -6.81 -5.72
C PHE A 48 -3.63 -7.93 -6.19
N GLU A 49 -3.18 -8.71 -7.16
CA GLU A 49 -3.98 -9.76 -7.78
C GLU A 49 -3.86 -11.09 -7.02
N ALA A 50 -2.79 -11.24 -6.23
CA ALA A 50 -2.53 -12.41 -5.40
C ALA A 50 -1.84 -12.04 -4.09
N SER A 51 -1.64 -13.05 -3.25
CA SER A 51 -0.79 -12.91 -2.07
C SER A 51 0.66 -12.61 -2.48
N LYS A 52 1.31 -11.66 -1.80
CA LYS A 52 2.72 -11.33 -2.09
C LYS A 52 3.67 -12.44 -1.64
N LYS A 53 4.58 -12.83 -2.54
CA LYS A 53 5.65 -13.81 -2.32
C LYS A 53 7.03 -13.14 -2.49
N VAL A 54 8.00 -13.60 -1.71
CA VAL A 54 9.43 -13.28 -1.87
C VAL A 54 10.20 -14.58 -1.98
N GLU A 55 11.13 -14.68 -2.93
CA GLU A 55 11.95 -15.89 -3.15
C GLU A 55 13.13 -15.97 -2.18
N CYS A 56 12.84 -16.37 -0.95
CA CYS A 56 13.83 -16.50 0.12
C CYS A 56 14.83 -17.66 -0.08
N ALA A 57 14.64 -18.53 -1.08
CA ALA A 57 15.59 -19.61 -1.41
C ALA A 57 17.00 -19.08 -1.72
N LEU A 58 17.10 -17.88 -2.30
CA LEU A 58 18.36 -17.20 -2.55
C LEU A 58 19.17 -17.00 -1.24
N LEU A 59 18.49 -16.60 -0.16
CA LEU A 59 19.11 -16.36 1.14
C LEU A 59 19.68 -17.63 1.78
N GLN A 60 19.18 -18.80 1.37
CA GLN A 60 19.62 -20.10 1.87
C GLN A 60 20.79 -20.68 1.06
N THR A 61 21.19 -20.03 -0.03
CA THR A 61 22.24 -20.54 -0.93
C THR A 61 23.62 -20.52 -0.27
N CYS A 62 24.01 -19.41 0.37
CA CYS A 62 25.23 -19.35 1.17
C CYS A 62 25.22 -18.20 2.17
N LYS A 63 26.09 -18.29 3.19
CA LYS A 63 26.22 -17.28 4.25
C LYS A 63 26.55 -15.88 3.71
N LEU A 64 27.34 -15.77 2.63
CA LEU A 64 27.73 -14.48 2.08
C LEU A 64 26.53 -13.77 1.42
N ILE A 65 25.73 -14.49 0.62
CA ILE A 65 24.46 -13.97 0.08
C ILE A 65 23.54 -13.55 1.23
N TYR A 66 23.36 -14.41 2.24
CA TYR A 66 22.54 -14.08 3.40
C TYR A 66 22.97 -12.76 4.08
N CYS A 67 24.27 -12.61 4.34
CA CYS A 67 24.81 -11.42 4.99
C CYS A 67 24.67 -10.14 4.14
N GLU A 68 24.89 -10.22 2.82
CA GLU A 68 24.80 -9.06 1.93
C GLU A 68 23.34 -8.64 1.65
N SER A 69 22.41 -9.60 1.57
CA SER A 69 21.09 -9.35 0.96
C SER A 69 19.89 -9.46 1.89
N ARG A 70 19.98 -10.11 3.06
CA ARG A 70 18.80 -10.38 3.91
C ARG A 70 17.98 -9.12 4.27
N ARG A 71 18.65 -7.97 4.40
CA ARG A 71 18.02 -6.68 4.72
C ARG A 71 17.17 -6.15 3.56
N ALA A 72 17.49 -6.51 2.32
CA ALA A 72 16.72 -6.12 1.15
C ALA A 72 15.28 -6.66 1.20
N VAL A 73 15.05 -7.82 1.81
CA VAL A 73 13.69 -8.39 1.96
C VAL A 73 12.72 -7.40 2.61
N MET A 74 13.15 -6.70 3.65
CA MET A 74 12.30 -5.67 4.29
C MET A 74 12.33 -4.33 3.57
N ARG A 75 13.47 -3.95 3.00
CA ARG A 75 13.62 -2.64 2.34
C ARG A 75 12.81 -2.54 1.06
N GLU A 76 12.75 -3.64 0.31
CA GLU A 76 12.05 -3.70 -0.97
C GLU A 76 10.58 -4.12 -0.81
N ALA A 77 10.17 -4.56 0.38
CA ALA A 77 8.80 -4.96 0.61
C ALA A 77 7.88 -3.76 0.83
N GLU A 78 6.75 -3.81 0.14
CA GLU A 78 5.55 -3.08 0.52
C GLU A 78 4.68 -3.95 1.41
N HIS A 79 4.24 -3.39 2.53
CA HIS A 79 3.40 -4.08 3.50
C HIS A 79 1.95 -3.58 3.45
N PRO A 80 1.08 -4.27 2.72
CA PRO A 80 -0.32 -3.86 2.62
C PRO A 80 -1.14 -4.31 3.82
N PHE A 81 -2.07 -3.45 4.23
CA PHE A 81 -3.10 -3.70 5.24
C PHE A 81 -4.42 -3.14 4.78
N TRP A 82 -5.49 -3.91 4.99
CA TRP A 82 -6.84 -3.53 4.58
C TRP A 82 -7.68 -3.22 5.81
N PHE A 83 -8.12 -1.98 5.94
CA PHE A 83 -8.97 -1.52 7.02
C PHE A 83 -10.41 -1.38 6.56
N GLY A 84 -11.29 -2.10 7.24
CA GLY A 84 -12.70 -2.23 6.90
C GLY A 84 -13.19 -3.64 7.15
N ALA A 85 -14.45 -3.80 7.54
CA ALA A 85 -15.02 -5.13 7.80
C ALA A 85 -15.08 -5.92 6.49
N SER A 86 -14.38 -7.07 6.44
CA SER A 86 -14.38 -7.99 5.28
C SER A 86 -13.86 -7.39 3.97
N ARG A 87 -13.00 -6.36 4.04
CA ARG A 87 -12.48 -5.64 2.87
C ARG A 87 -11.08 -6.04 2.40
N GLY A 88 -10.49 -7.05 3.04
CA GLY A 88 -9.14 -7.51 2.73
C GLY A 88 -9.00 -9.02 2.85
N PRO A 89 -7.88 -9.57 2.33
CA PRO A 89 -7.59 -10.99 2.40
C PRO A 89 -7.32 -11.44 3.85
N PRO A 90 -7.50 -12.74 4.15
CA PRO A 90 -7.23 -13.29 5.47
C PRO A 90 -5.81 -12.98 5.98
N GLY A 91 -5.69 -12.61 7.27
CA GLY A 91 -4.41 -12.37 7.95
C GLY A 91 -3.75 -11.01 7.70
N ARG A 92 -4.33 -10.19 6.80
CA ARG A 92 -3.93 -8.80 6.55
C ARG A 92 -5.11 -7.82 6.67
N ALA A 93 -6.25 -8.30 7.17
CA ALA A 93 -7.49 -7.54 7.26
C ALA A 93 -7.73 -7.05 8.69
N GLY A 94 -7.89 -5.73 8.80
CA GLY A 94 -8.32 -5.05 10.01
C GLY A 94 -7.18 -4.53 10.90
N THR A 95 -7.58 -3.67 11.83
CA THR A 95 -6.66 -2.97 12.74
C THR A 95 -5.86 -3.94 13.62
N ALA A 96 -6.44 -5.06 14.03
CA ALA A 96 -5.79 -6.02 14.91
C ALA A 96 -4.60 -6.72 14.23
N ASP A 97 -4.71 -7.06 12.96
CA ASP A 97 -3.64 -7.69 12.17
C ASP A 97 -2.48 -6.73 11.95
N CYS A 98 -2.78 -5.47 11.61
CA CYS A 98 -1.78 -4.41 11.51
C CYS A 98 -1.04 -4.19 12.84
N ILE A 99 -1.77 -4.00 13.94
CA ILE A 99 -1.15 -3.81 15.27
C ILE A 99 -0.30 -5.02 15.65
N ARG A 100 -0.77 -6.25 15.42
CA ARG A 100 -0.01 -7.47 15.73
C ARG A 100 1.29 -7.53 14.92
N PHE A 101 1.25 -7.17 13.64
CA PHE A 101 2.45 -7.12 12.80
C PHE A 101 3.50 -6.17 13.37
N PHE A 102 3.14 -4.93 13.67
CA PHE A 102 4.11 -3.95 14.18
C PHE A 102 4.53 -4.20 15.63
N THR A 103 3.68 -4.77 16.47
CA THR A 103 4.00 -5.00 17.89
C THR A 103 4.71 -6.32 18.16
N ARG A 104 4.50 -7.35 17.34
CA ARG A 104 5.03 -8.71 17.59
C ARG A 104 5.72 -9.35 16.38
N GLY A 105 5.50 -8.83 15.18
CA GLY A 105 5.97 -9.44 13.94
C GLY A 105 7.33 -8.95 13.44
N LEU A 106 7.87 -7.88 14.01
CA LEU A 106 9.12 -7.26 13.54
C LEU A 106 10.27 -7.43 14.53
N SER A 107 11.43 -7.82 14.01
CA SER A 107 12.71 -7.68 14.70
C SER A 107 13.18 -6.22 14.67
N ASN A 108 14.14 -5.85 15.52
CA ASN A 108 14.72 -4.50 15.50
C ASN A 108 15.32 -4.16 14.12
N GLU A 109 15.99 -5.12 13.47
CA GLU A 109 16.54 -4.93 12.13
C GLU A 109 15.44 -4.67 11.10
N ASN A 110 14.33 -5.41 11.17
CA ASN A 110 13.21 -5.20 10.26
C ASN A 110 12.55 -3.82 10.47
N VAL A 111 12.53 -3.31 11.71
CA VAL A 111 12.03 -1.96 11.99
C VAL A 111 12.93 -0.90 11.36
N GLU A 112 14.25 -1.06 11.42
CA GLU A 112 15.20 -0.14 10.77
C GLU A 112 15.09 -0.15 9.23
N ASP A 113 14.75 -1.31 8.67
CA ASP A 113 14.66 -1.54 7.24
C ASP A 113 13.25 -1.29 6.66
N LEU A 114 12.24 -1.08 7.51
CA LEU A 114 10.86 -0.82 7.11
C LEU A 114 10.79 0.42 6.22
N THR A 115 10.45 0.22 4.94
CA THR A 115 10.48 1.31 3.96
C THR A 115 9.09 1.67 3.47
N SER A 116 8.29 0.72 2.99
CA SER A 116 6.95 0.99 2.43
C SER A 116 5.83 0.28 3.19
N VAL A 117 4.78 1.03 3.53
CA VAL A 117 3.53 0.51 4.07
C VAL A 117 2.39 1.03 3.22
N HIS A 118 1.40 0.17 2.95
CA HIS A 118 0.24 0.50 2.14
C HIS A 118 -1.05 0.20 2.90
N PHE A 119 -1.90 1.21 3.06
CA PHE A 119 -3.20 1.08 3.67
C PHE A 119 -4.30 1.16 2.61
N PHE A 120 -5.18 0.17 2.57
CA PHE A 120 -6.48 0.26 1.90
C PHE A 120 -7.52 0.55 2.96
N THR A 121 -8.26 1.64 2.86
CA THR A 121 -9.09 2.08 3.99
C THR A 121 -10.48 2.50 3.55
N GLN A 122 -11.50 1.95 4.21
CA GLN A 122 -12.84 2.52 4.16
C GLN A 122 -12.86 3.89 4.83
N MET A 123 -13.72 4.79 4.32
CA MET A 123 -13.89 6.14 4.85
C MET A 123 -14.20 6.17 6.35
N TYR A 124 -15.12 5.32 6.83
CA TYR A 124 -15.47 5.28 8.26
C TYR A 124 -14.28 5.02 9.19
N TRP A 125 -13.27 4.32 8.69
CA TRP A 125 -12.11 3.96 9.50
C TRP A 125 -11.12 5.13 9.58
N ILE A 126 -10.94 5.88 8.49
CA ILE A 126 -9.89 6.90 8.41
C ILE A 126 -10.37 8.31 8.74
N GLU A 127 -11.62 8.65 8.44
CA GLU A 127 -12.07 10.04 8.24
C GLU A 127 -11.98 10.88 9.52
N ASP A 128 -12.12 10.26 10.70
CA ASP A 128 -11.95 10.94 11.99
C ASP A 128 -10.49 11.09 12.44
N GLY A 129 -9.53 10.53 11.71
CA GLY A 129 -8.09 10.52 12.00
C GLY A 129 -7.64 9.70 13.21
N SER A 130 -8.56 9.23 14.07
CA SER A 130 -8.24 8.59 15.35
C SER A 130 -7.57 7.22 15.16
N ASN A 131 -8.00 6.45 14.16
CA ASN A 131 -7.40 5.17 13.86
C ASN A 131 -5.99 5.32 13.27
N LEU A 132 -5.76 6.29 12.39
CA LEU A 132 -4.41 6.61 11.91
C LEU A 132 -3.50 7.03 13.07
N ALA A 133 -3.95 7.95 13.92
CA ALA A 133 -3.19 8.38 15.09
C ALA A 133 -2.84 7.22 16.03
N LYS A 134 -3.74 6.23 16.18
CA LYS A 134 -3.47 5.01 16.95
C LYS A 134 -2.34 4.19 16.33
N ILE A 135 -2.30 4.03 15.01
CA ILE A 135 -1.24 3.28 14.32
C ILE A 135 0.09 4.04 14.36
N PHE A 136 0.09 5.36 14.15
CA PHE A 136 1.31 6.18 14.14
C PHE A 136 2.02 6.23 15.50
N ARG A 137 1.27 6.05 16.59
CA ARG A 137 1.81 5.93 17.96
C ARG A 137 2.50 4.59 18.24
N LEU A 138 2.36 3.59 17.37
CA LEU A 138 3.06 2.32 17.55
C LEU A 138 4.57 2.55 17.41
N ARG A 139 5.33 2.14 18.42
CA ARG A 139 6.79 2.31 18.47
C ARG A 139 7.53 1.86 17.21
N ASN A 140 7.08 0.74 16.64
CA ASN A 140 7.72 0.09 15.50
C ASN A 140 7.11 0.49 14.14
N PHE A 141 6.12 1.39 14.14
CA PHE A 141 5.56 1.95 12.90
C PHE A 141 6.42 3.13 12.47
N ARG A 142 7.45 2.85 11.66
CA ARG A 142 8.45 3.82 11.20
C ARG A 142 8.73 3.70 9.69
N PRO A 143 7.70 3.67 8.82
CA PRO A 143 7.92 3.61 7.38
C PRO A 143 8.52 4.91 6.85
N LYS A 144 9.24 4.83 5.73
CA LYS A 144 9.71 6.00 4.98
C LYS A 144 8.67 6.48 3.97
N ARG A 145 7.83 5.58 3.49
CA ARG A 145 6.73 5.82 2.54
C ARG A 145 5.45 5.19 3.08
N LEU A 146 4.38 5.97 3.09
CA LEU A 146 3.04 5.50 3.38
C LEU A 146 2.17 5.71 2.14
N THR A 147 1.55 4.65 1.65
CA THR A 147 0.51 4.73 0.62
C THR A 147 -0.85 4.54 1.28
N ILE A 148 -1.84 5.36 0.96
CA ILE A 148 -3.23 5.22 1.40
C ILE A 148 -4.11 5.16 0.16
N THR A 149 -4.83 4.06 -0.07
CA THR A 149 -5.77 3.92 -1.17
C THR A 149 -7.20 3.89 -0.66
N PHE A 150 -8.02 4.75 -1.25
CA PHE A 150 -9.47 4.73 -1.16
C PHE A 150 -10.00 4.07 -2.44
N ARG A 151 -10.36 2.78 -2.37
CA ARG A 151 -10.98 2.09 -3.51
C ARG A 151 -12.37 2.63 -3.77
N TYR A 152 -12.91 2.37 -4.96
CA TYR A 152 -14.30 2.70 -5.26
C TYR A 152 -15.29 2.18 -4.19
N SER A 153 -15.08 0.97 -3.67
CA SER A 153 -15.96 0.39 -2.64
C SER A 153 -15.64 0.83 -1.20
N ASP A 154 -14.73 1.77 -1.02
CA ASP A 154 -14.33 2.31 0.29
C ASP A 154 -15.05 3.63 0.62
N TRP A 155 -15.68 4.27 -0.38
CA TRP A 155 -16.46 5.49 -0.23
C TRP A 155 -17.76 5.27 0.54
N TRP A 156 -18.25 6.32 1.22
CA TRP A 156 -19.54 6.26 1.92
C TRP A 156 -20.67 5.92 0.96
N TYR A 157 -21.45 4.89 1.32
CA TYR A 157 -22.69 4.53 0.64
C TYR A 157 -22.52 4.31 -0.88
N TRP A 158 -21.34 3.85 -1.31
CA TRP A 158 -21.07 3.51 -2.72
C TRP A 158 -22.09 2.49 -3.25
N GLU A 159 -22.60 1.60 -2.39
CA GLU A 159 -23.65 0.63 -2.67
C GLU A 159 -24.93 1.28 -3.20
N SER A 160 -25.24 2.50 -2.73
CA SER A 160 -26.42 3.28 -3.10
C SER A 160 -26.14 4.31 -4.18
N ASN A 161 -24.95 4.26 -4.79
CA ASN A 161 -24.50 5.20 -5.81
C ASN A 161 -24.47 6.68 -5.35
N GLU A 162 -24.34 6.93 -4.05
CA GLU A 162 -24.28 8.27 -3.46
C GLU A 162 -23.10 9.11 -3.98
N ASP A 163 -23.22 10.43 -3.94
CA ASP A 163 -22.16 11.34 -4.37
C ASP A 163 -20.90 11.18 -3.50
N LEU A 164 -19.73 11.30 -4.13
CA LEU A 164 -18.46 11.23 -3.42
C LEU A 164 -18.34 12.41 -2.47
N ARG A 165 -17.98 12.11 -1.22
CA ARG A 165 -17.68 13.09 -0.19
C ARG A 165 -16.55 12.57 0.68
N MET A 166 -15.81 13.48 1.30
CA MET A 166 -14.75 13.18 2.25
C MET A 166 -14.54 14.41 3.14
N SER A 167 -14.61 14.21 4.45
CA SER A 167 -14.12 15.17 5.44
C SER A 167 -12.60 15.17 5.46
N GLU A 168 -12.03 16.35 5.59
CA GLU A 168 -10.59 16.60 5.70
C GLU A 168 -10.08 16.43 7.14
N GLU A 169 -10.91 16.00 8.10
CA GLU A 169 -10.52 15.86 9.52
C GLU A 169 -9.34 14.89 9.72
N TRP A 170 -9.22 13.85 8.88
CA TRP A 170 -8.07 12.94 8.93
C TRP A 170 -6.76 13.61 8.49
N LEU A 171 -6.82 14.57 7.56
CA LEU A 171 -5.67 15.41 7.18
C LEU A 171 -5.37 16.42 8.29
N ALA A 172 -6.41 17.01 8.88
CA ALA A 172 -6.27 17.94 10.00
C ALA A 172 -5.61 17.32 11.23
N ARG A 173 -5.87 16.03 11.46
CA ARG A 173 -5.30 15.24 12.56
C ARG A 173 -4.06 14.43 12.15
N PHE A 174 -3.60 14.59 10.91
CA PHE A 174 -2.44 13.86 10.44
C PHE A 174 -1.19 14.33 11.17
N ASP A 175 -0.57 13.39 11.89
CA ASP A 175 0.72 13.57 12.58
C ASP A 175 1.59 12.35 12.26
N GLY A 176 2.24 12.40 11.10
CA GLY A 176 2.96 11.28 10.51
C GLY A 176 4.05 10.73 11.43
N PRO A 177 4.34 9.42 11.38
CA PRO A 177 5.39 8.84 12.20
C PRO A 177 6.76 9.44 11.86
N PRO A 178 7.71 9.49 12.81
CA PRO A 178 9.02 10.07 12.57
C PRO A 178 9.76 9.32 11.47
N GLY A 179 10.45 10.07 10.61
CA GLY A 179 11.15 9.53 9.45
C GLY A 179 10.28 9.24 8.22
N LEU A 180 8.97 9.53 8.26
CA LEU A 180 8.12 9.50 7.07
C LEU A 180 8.57 10.59 6.10
N LYS A 181 8.84 10.21 4.85
CA LYS A 181 9.38 11.09 3.80
C LYS A 181 8.42 11.32 2.65
N GLU A 182 7.45 10.42 2.49
CA GLU A 182 6.49 10.48 1.40
C GLU A 182 5.16 9.90 1.87
N LEU A 183 4.09 10.64 1.60
CA LEU A 183 2.72 10.13 1.63
C LEU A 183 2.22 10.08 0.19
N CYS A 184 1.73 8.92 -0.22
CA CYS A 184 1.04 8.73 -1.49
C CYS A 184 -0.42 8.43 -1.18
N VAL A 185 -1.36 9.17 -1.77
CA VAL A 185 -2.79 8.87 -1.62
C VAL A 185 -3.39 8.59 -2.98
N GLU A 186 -3.97 7.40 -3.10
CA GLU A 186 -4.67 6.96 -4.31
C GLU A 186 -6.17 7.06 -4.06
N TYR A 187 -6.83 7.87 -4.89
CA TYR A 187 -8.27 8.00 -4.87
C TYR A 187 -8.84 7.29 -6.09
N GLU A 188 -9.60 6.21 -5.87
CA GLU A 188 -10.20 5.42 -6.94
C GLU A 188 -11.72 5.58 -6.94
N THR A 189 -12.30 5.75 -8.12
CA THR A 189 -13.76 5.73 -8.30
C THR A 189 -14.14 5.24 -9.70
N LEU A 190 -15.44 5.16 -9.99
CA LEU A 190 -15.93 4.88 -11.34
C LEU A 190 -15.64 6.07 -12.27
N ALA A 191 -15.24 5.81 -13.51
CA ALA A 191 -14.81 6.84 -14.46
C ALA A 191 -15.80 8.01 -14.62
N TRP A 192 -17.12 7.72 -14.54
CA TRP A 192 -18.16 8.73 -14.66
C TRP A 192 -18.34 9.62 -13.41
N LYS A 193 -17.78 9.24 -12.25
CA LYS A 193 -17.73 10.06 -11.02
C LYS A 193 -16.46 10.89 -10.88
N LYS A 194 -15.56 10.87 -11.86
CA LYS A 194 -14.25 11.55 -11.80
C LYS A 194 -14.34 13.02 -11.41
N SER A 195 -15.31 13.77 -11.93
CA SER A 195 -15.44 15.20 -11.60
C SER A 195 -15.68 15.44 -10.10
N GLN A 196 -16.39 14.55 -9.41
CA GLN A 196 -16.58 14.61 -7.97
C GLN A 196 -15.27 14.29 -7.23
N LEU A 197 -14.52 13.31 -7.74
CA LEU A 197 -13.21 12.93 -7.20
C LEU A 197 -12.21 14.09 -7.30
N ASP A 198 -12.11 14.72 -8.47
CA ASP A 198 -11.19 15.83 -8.74
C ASP A 198 -11.44 17.00 -7.76
N ALA A 199 -12.70 17.27 -7.42
CA ALA A 199 -13.05 18.29 -6.43
C ALA A 199 -12.58 17.95 -5.01
N ILE A 200 -12.53 16.67 -4.63
CA ILE A 200 -12.01 16.22 -3.34
C ILE A 200 -10.48 16.28 -3.33
N VAL A 201 -9.83 15.78 -4.39
CA VAL A 201 -8.36 15.80 -4.52
C VAL A 201 -7.84 17.23 -4.49
N ALA A 202 -8.50 18.16 -5.19
CA ALA A 202 -8.12 19.57 -5.17
C ALA A 202 -8.14 20.17 -3.77
N ARG A 203 -9.17 19.88 -2.95
CA ARG A 203 -9.23 20.36 -1.56
C ARG A 203 -8.16 19.73 -0.67
N ASN A 204 -7.89 18.44 -0.85
CA ASN A 204 -6.92 17.71 -0.04
C ASN A 204 -5.46 18.12 -0.34
N LYS A 205 -5.18 18.50 -1.58
CA LYS A 205 -3.84 18.88 -2.06
C LYS A 205 -3.26 20.10 -1.34
N ASP A 206 -4.12 21.01 -0.89
CA ASP A 206 -3.73 22.27 -0.22
C ASP A 206 -3.22 22.07 1.21
N TRP A 207 -3.33 20.86 1.77
CA TRP A 207 -2.88 20.56 3.12
C TRP A 207 -1.35 20.46 3.24
N LYS A 208 -0.85 20.95 4.37
CA LYS A 208 0.51 20.71 4.86
C LYS A 208 0.43 19.80 6.07
N LEU A 209 0.99 18.60 5.96
CA LEU A 209 0.80 17.53 6.93
C LEU A 209 2.00 17.45 7.85
N ALA A 210 1.76 17.47 9.17
CA ALA A 210 2.84 17.40 10.15
C ALA A 210 3.45 15.99 10.22
N VAL A 211 4.73 15.93 10.56
CA VAL A 211 5.47 14.71 10.90
C VAL A 211 6.07 14.90 12.30
N GLN A 212 6.05 13.85 13.13
CA GLN A 212 6.44 13.88 14.54
C GLN A 212 7.88 14.37 14.83
N ASP A 213 8.75 14.42 13.82
CA ASP A 213 10.11 14.97 13.92
C ASP A 213 10.21 16.46 13.57
N GLY A 214 9.07 17.14 13.37
CA GLY A 214 8.96 18.57 13.07
C GLY A 214 8.95 18.90 11.58
N ASN A 215 9.09 17.91 10.70
CA ASN A 215 8.97 18.10 9.25
C ASN A 215 7.50 18.21 8.81
N HIS A 216 7.30 18.61 7.56
CA HIS A 216 5.98 18.65 6.92
C HIS A 216 6.02 18.00 5.54
N LEU A 217 4.94 17.31 5.17
CA LEU A 217 4.70 16.80 3.82
C LEU A 217 3.74 17.76 3.10
N SER A 218 3.92 17.95 1.79
CA SER A 218 3.09 18.87 1.00
C SER A 218 3.06 18.49 -0.47
N ALA A 219 1.86 18.46 -1.03
CA ALA A 219 1.63 18.17 -2.42
C ALA A 219 1.58 19.41 -3.33
N ALA A 220 1.84 20.61 -2.81
CA ALA A 220 1.64 21.87 -3.54
C ALA A 220 2.37 21.93 -4.90
N ASP A 221 3.59 21.39 -4.98
CA ASP A 221 4.42 21.41 -6.18
C ASP A 221 4.41 20.07 -6.96
N THR A 222 3.59 19.11 -6.53
CA THR A 222 3.54 17.78 -7.15
C THR A 222 2.46 17.72 -8.23
N LYS A 223 2.75 16.96 -9.30
CA LYS A 223 1.76 16.68 -10.34
C LYS A 223 0.90 15.51 -9.90
N LEU A 224 -0.42 15.65 -10.09
CA LEU A 224 -1.34 14.52 -9.98
C LEU A 224 -1.03 13.54 -11.11
N GLU A 225 -0.93 12.27 -10.76
CA GLU A 225 -0.89 11.18 -11.73
C GLU A 225 -2.27 10.56 -11.84
N GLU A 226 -2.63 10.12 -13.04
CA GLU A 226 -3.91 9.47 -13.29
C GLU A 226 -3.68 8.20 -14.10
N TRP A 227 -4.39 7.15 -13.73
CA TRP A 227 -4.48 5.94 -14.53
C TRP A 227 -5.87 5.32 -14.42
N LYS A 228 -6.17 4.43 -15.35
CA LYS A 228 -7.47 3.77 -15.47
C LYS A 228 -7.28 2.27 -15.58
N TRP A 229 -8.29 1.54 -15.13
CA TRP A 229 -8.34 0.10 -15.34
C TRP A 229 -9.79 -0.39 -15.44
N ASN A 230 -9.98 -1.49 -16.15
CA ASN A 230 -11.26 -2.18 -16.19
C ASN A 230 -11.22 -3.30 -15.15
N GLY A 231 -12.12 -3.24 -14.20
CA GLY A 231 -12.27 -4.27 -13.17
C GLY A 231 -13.68 -4.84 -13.17
N PRO A 232 -13.95 -5.84 -12.32
CA PRO A 232 -15.24 -6.49 -12.29
C PRO A 232 -16.35 -5.53 -11.83
N SER A 233 -17.52 -5.67 -12.44
CA SER A 233 -18.74 -5.00 -12.00
C SER A 233 -19.36 -5.68 -10.78
N LYS A 234 -18.94 -6.90 -10.46
CA LYS A 234 -19.39 -7.65 -9.28
C LYS A 234 -18.39 -7.47 -8.14
N LEU A 235 -18.90 -7.26 -6.94
CA LEU A 235 -18.10 -7.16 -5.73
C LEU A 235 -18.66 -8.09 -4.65
N ALA A 236 -17.81 -8.97 -4.11
CA ALA A 236 -18.15 -10.09 -3.25
C ALA A 236 -19.33 -10.94 -3.77
N GLY A 237 -19.33 -11.25 -5.07
CA GLY A 237 -20.40 -11.97 -5.74
C GLY A 237 -21.71 -11.19 -5.92
N GLN A 238 -21.78 -9.92 -5.51
CA GLN A 238 -22.97 -9.08 -5.61
C GLN A 238 -22.92 -8.15 -6.82
N THR A 239 -24.09 -7.88 -7.39
CA THR A 239 -24.29 -6.94 -8.51
C THR A 239 -24.93 -5.65 -8.00
N TRP A 240 -24.67 -4.55 -8.68
CA TRP A 240 -25.19 -3.23 -8.34
C TRP A 240 -25.76 -2.57 -9.58
N GLY A 241 -26.99 -2.07 -9.51
CA GLY A 241 -27.71 -1.57 -10.68
C GLY A 241 -27.00 -0.42 -11.41
N HIS A 242 -26.26 0.41 -10.68
CA HIS A 242 -25.49 1.52 -11.25
C HIS A 242 -24.19 1.12 -11.96
N HIS A 243 -23.82 -0.17 -11.96
CA HIS A 243 -22.74 -0.69 -12.80
C HIS A 243 -23.21 -1.06 -14.22
N GLY A 244 -24.53 -1.12 -14.45
CA GLY A 244 -25.12 -1.57 -15.70
C GLY A 244 -24.96 -3.08 -15.92
N ASP A 245 -25.14 -3.51 -17.17
CA ASP A 245 -25.18 -4.93 -17.56
C ASP A 245 -23.82 -5.51 -17.93
N SER A 246 -22.76 -4.69 -17.95
CA SER A 246 -21.40 -5.12 -18.29
C SER A 246 -20.79 -5.94 -17.15
N ASP A 247 -20.00 -6.96 -17.48
CA ASP A 247 -19.21 -7.73 -16.49
C ASP A 247 -18.04 -6.92 -15.92
N THR A 248 -17.68 -5.80 -16.57
CA THR A 248 -16.63 -4.89 -16.11
C THR A 248 -17.07 -3.43 -16.07
N VAL A 249 -16.43 -2.65 -15.22
CA VAL A 249 -16.56 -1.19 -15.13
C VAL A 249 -15.20 -0.52 -15.21
N GLU A 250 -15.15 0.68 -15.80
CA GLU A 250 -13.93 1.49 -15.85
C GLU A 250 -13.75 2.24 -14.53
N TYR A 251 -12.67 1.93 -13.84
CA TYR A 251 -12.19 2.66 -12.67
C TYR A 251 -11.15 3.71 -13.10
N VAL A 252 -11.16 4.85 -12.41
CA VAL A 252 -10.15 5.89 -12.52
C VAL A 252 -9.48 6.07 -11.16
N VAL A 253 -8.15 6.16 -11.16
CA VAL A 253 -7.34 6.38 -9.98
C VAL A 253 -6.56 7.67 -10.15
N VAL A 254 -6.73 8.59 -9.21
CA VAL A 254 -5.92 9.82 -9.10
C VAL A 254 -4.95 9.64 -7.94
N VAL A 255 -3.67 9.84 -8.22
CA VAL A 255 -2.58 9.69 -7.26
C VAL A 255 -2.03 11.08 -6.93
N ASP A 256 -2.09 11.42 -5.65
CA ASP A 256 -1.48 12.63 -5.09
C ASP A 256 -0.31 12.24 -4.18
N ARG A 257 0.78 13.00 -4.23
CA ARG A 257 2.02 12.72 -3.49
C ARG A 257 2.43 13.96 -2.70
N TRP A 258 2.67 13.78 -1.41
CA TRP A 258 3.08 14.80 -0.43
C TRP A 258 4.47 14.52 0.14
#